data_AF-A0A553EG59-F1
#
_entry.id   AF-A0A553EG59-F1
#
_cell.length_a   1.000
_cell.length_b   1.000
_cell.length_c   1.000
_cell.angle_alpha   90.00
_cell.angle_beta   90.00
_cell.angle_gamma   90.00
#
_symmetry.space_group_name_H-M   'P 1'
#
loop_
_entity.id
_entity.type
_entity.pdbx_description
1 polymer ?
#
loop_
_entity_poly.entity_id
_entity_poly.type
_entity_poly.pdbx_seq_one_letter_code
_entity_poly.pdbx_strand_id
1 'polypeptide(L)'
;ESPIKVQDKGKANKIHKGYMWVYHAPVDKLVLFDYRKGRDRNGPREMLKGYEGILQTDGYSVYESLYGDHPSVALVYCMAHAR
;
A
#
# COMPACT_ATOMS: atom_id res chain seq x y z
N GLU A 1 -2.15 -7.61 -3.64
CA GLU A 1 -0.69 -7.61 -3.91
C GLU A 1 -0.05 -8.97 -3.59
N SER A 2 0.89 -9.41 -4.42
CA SER A 2 1.56 -10.72 -4.31
C SER A 2 2.81 -10.65 -3.43
N PRO A 3 2.99 -11.59 -2.47
CA PRO A 3 4.17 -11.59 -1.61
C PRO A 3 5.45 -11.87 -2.42
N ILE A 4 6.55 -11.20 -2.07
CA ILE A 4 7.87 -11.39 -2.66
C ILE A 4 8.75 -12.27 -1.77
N LYS A 5 9.58 -13.12 -2.40
CA LYS A 5 10.62 -13.89 -1.71
C LYS A 5 11.87 -13.02 -1.55
N VAL A 6 12.31 -12.81 -0.31
CA VAL A 6 13.45 -11.93 -0.01
C VAL A 6 14.57 -12.75 0.62
N GLN A 7 15.77 -12.59 0.07
CA GLN A 7 17.01 -13.14 0.61
C GLN A 7 17.72 -12.05 1.42
N ASP A 8 18.04 -12.34 2.67
CA ASP A 8 18.65 -11.39 3.61
C ASP A 8 20.08 -11.84 3.96
N LYS A 9 21.05 -10.92 3.91
CA LYS A 9 22.46 -11.24 4.22
C LYS A 9 22.65 -11.72 5.66
N GLY A 10 21.82 -11.27 6.60
CA GLY A 10 21.86 -11.66 8.01
C GLY A 10 21.18 -12.99 8.31
N LYS A 11 20.55 -13.63 7.32
CA LYS A 11 19.92 -14.94 7.46
C LYS A 11 20.44 -15.90 6.39
N ALA A 12 21.65 -16.41 6.60
CA ALA A 12 22.24 -17.44 5.74
C ALA A 12 21.23 -18.58 5.49
N ASN A 13 20.94 -18.84 4.21
CA ASN A 13 20.03 -19.89 3.73
C ASN A 13 18.54 -19.80 4.15
N LYS A 14 18.03 -18.63 4.55
CA LYS A 14 16.58 -18.46 4.80
C LYS A 14 15.99 -17.34 3.95
N ILE A 15 14.93 -17.68 3.22
CA ILE A 15 14.09 -16.75 2.46
C ILE A 15 12.90 -16.36 3.34
N HIS A 16 12.66 -15.08 3.54
CA HIS A 16 11.42 -14.60 4.17
C HIS A 16 10.45 -13.99 3.16
N LYS A 17 9.18 -13.86 3.57
CA LYS A 17 8.17 -13.16 2.79
C LYS A 17 8.30 -11.66 3.03
N GLY A 18 8.25 -10.89 1.96
CA GLY A 18 8.07 -9.44 1.99
C GLY A 18 6.90 -9.01 1.14
N TYR A 19 6.59 -7.72 1.21
CA TYR A 19 5.52 -7.05 0.49
C TYR A 19 6.06 -5.70 -0.02
N MET A 20 5.49 -5.19 -1.10
CA MET A 20 5.94 -3.97 -1.76
C MET A 20 4.74 -3.09 -2.08
N TRP A 21 4.43 -2.17 -1.17
CA TRP A 21 3.37 -1.21 -1.43
C TRP A 21 3.79 -0.26 -2.56
N VAL A 22 2.89 -0.05 -3.51
CA VAL A 22 3.12 0.86 -4.63
C VAL A 22 2.20 2.06 -4.48
N TYR A 23 2.81 3.24 -4.40
CA TYR A 23 2.10 4.52 -4.41
C TYR A 23 2.41 5.25 -5.70
N HIS A 24 1.39 5.79 -6.34
CA HIS A 24 1.53 6.54 -7.58
C HIS A 24 0.86 7.90 -7.39
N ALA A 25 1.63 8.97 -7.63
CA ALA A 25 1.16 10.35 -7.67
C ALA A 25 1.26 10.83 -9.13
N PRO A 26 0.16 10.72 -9.92
CA PRO A 26 0.22 10.99 -11.36
C PRO A 26 0.57 12.45 -11.68
N VAL A 27 0.06 13.39 -10.87
CA VAL A 27 0.28 14.84 -11.06
C VAL A 27 1.77 15.17 -10.93
N ASP A 28 2.42 14.62 -9.92
CA ASP A 28 3.85 14.82 -9.66
C ASP A 28 4.75 13.89 -10.49
N LYS A 29 4.15 12.94 -11.24
CA LYS A 29 4.85 11.89 -12.00
C LYS A 29 5.79 11.06 -11.12
N LEU A 30 5.36 10.79 -9.89
CA LEU A 30 6.14 10.04 -8.90
C LEU A 30 5.55 8.65 -8.68
N VAL A 31 6.45 7.68 -8.59
CA VAL A 31 6.13 6.31 -8.17
C VAL A 31 7.04 5.97 -7.00
N LEU A 32 6.44 5.52 -5.90
CA LEU A 32 7.14 5.06 -4.71
C LEU A 32 6.89 3.57 -4.51
N PHE A 33 7.98 2.84 -4.30
CA PHE A 33 7.99 1.44 -3.92
C PHE A 33 8.41 1.34 -2.44
N ASP A 34 7.48 1.02 -1.56
CA ASP A 34 7.71 0.88 -0.12
C ASP A 34 7.78 -0.62 0.26
N TYR A 35 9.01 -1.10 0.47
CA TYR A 35 9.26 -2.47 0.89
C TYR A 35 8.98 -2.66 2.37
N ARG A 36 8.15 -3.66 2.70
CA ARG A 36 7.85 -4.05 4.08
C ARG A 36 7.96 -5.55 4.30
N LYS A 37 8.33 -5.93 5.53
CA LYS A 37 8.32 -7.33 5.97
C LYS A 37 6.90 -7.87 6.18
N GLY A 38 5.95 -6.98 6.50
CA GLY A 38 4.53 -7.30 6.74
C GLY A 38 3.60 -6.65 5.71
N ARG A 39 2.40 -7.19 5.58
CA ARG A 39 1.29 -6.64 4.77
C ARG A 39 0.21 -6.02 5.68
N ASP A 40 0.64 -5.44 6.79
CA ASP A 40 -0.27 -4.86 7.76
C ASP A 40 -0.66 -3.43 7.39
N ARG A 41 -1.69 -2.93 8.07
CA ARG A 41 -2.27 -1.61 7.85
C ARG A 41 -1.33 -0.44 8.15
N ASN A 42 -0.20 -0.66 8.82
CA ASN A 42 0.72 0.44 9.16
C ASN A 42 1.39 1.01 7.91
N GLY A 43 1.58 0.19 6.87
CA GLY A 43 2.02 0.61 5.54
C GLY A 43 1.36 1.87 5.03
N PRO A 44 0.11 1.75 4.55
CA PRO A 44 -0.66 2.88 4.08
C PRO A 44 -0.89 3.94 5.16
N ARG A 45 -1.11 3.56 6.42
CA ARG A 45 -1.36 4.53 7.50
C ARG A 45 -0.20 5.50 7.73
N GLU A 46 1.04 5.01 7.72
CA GLU A 46 2.23 5.84 7.94
C GLU A 46 2.55 6.66 6.69
N MET A 47 2.51 6.04 5.51
CA MET A 47 2.86 6.71 4.25
C MET A 47 1.86 7.82 3.88
N LEU A 48 0.57 7.59 4.10
CA LEU A 48 -0.49 8.53 3.75
C LEU A 48 -0.88 9.43 4.95
N LYS A 49 -0.01 9.54 5.96
CA LYS A 49 -0.27 10.38 7.12
C LYS A 49 -0.36 11.84 6.69
N GLY A 50 -1.53 12.46 6.93
CA GLY A 50 -1.78 13.85 6.54
C GLY A 50 -2.09 14.03 5.06
N TYR A 51 -2.28 12.95 4.30
CA TYR A 51 -2.77 13.04 2.93
C TYR A 51 -4.24 13.49 2.92
N GLU A 52 -4.55 14.43 2.04
CA GLU A 52 -5.91 14.90 1.76
C GLU A 52 -6.13 14.89 0.25
N GLY A 53 -7.30 14.42 -0.20
CA GLY A 53 -7.63 14.30 -1.61
C GLY A 53 -8.20 12.94 -2.00
N ILE A 54 -7.98 12.55 -3.26
CA ILE A 54 -8.56 11.33 -3.84
C ILE A 54 -7.56 10.18 -3.70
N LEU A 55 -7.95 9.15 -2.93
CA LEU A 55 -7.15 7.94 -2.76
C LEU A 55 -7.78 6.78 -3.55
N GLN A 56 -7.17 6.42 -4.69
CA GLN A 56 -7.57 5.25 -5.46
C GLN A 56 -6.86 3.99 -4.96
N THR A 57 -7.62 2.93 -4.66
CA THR A 57 -7.10 1.66 -4.11
C THR A 57 -7.52 0.44 -4.92
N ASP A 58 -6.91 -0.72 -4.64
CA ASP A 58 -7.24 -2.00 -5.25
C ASP A 58 -8.50 -2.67 -4.64
N GLY A 59 -9.20 -2.00 -3.71
CA GLY A 59 -10.36 -2.56 -3.02
C GLY A 59 -10.02 -3.44 -1.81
N TYR A 60 -8.76 -3.48 -1.36
CA TYR A 60 -8.44 -4.20 -0.14
C TYR A 60 -9.11 -3.55 1.09
N SER A 61 -9.83 -4.35 1.89
CA SER A 61 -10.66 -3.89 3.02
C SER A 61 -9.92 -3.08 4.10
N VAL A 62 -8.59 -3.16 4.16
CA VAL A 62 -7.78 -2.32 5.04
C VAL A 62 -7.97 -0.84 4.74
N TYR A 63 -8.14 -0.45 3.48
CA TYR A 63 -8.33 0.95 3.11
C TYR A 63 -9.66 1.50 3.59
N GLU A 64 -10.74 0.73 3.48
CA GLU A 64 -12.05 1.10 4.05
C GLU A 64 -11.92 1.32 5.56
N SER A 65 -11.23 0.41 6.27
CA SER A 65 -11.03 0.54 7.72
C SER A 65 -10.18 1.76 8.15
N LEU A 66 -9.38 2.32 7.24
CA LEU A 66 -8.50 3.45 7.52
C LEU A 66 -9.08 4.78 7.04
N TYR A 67 -9.82 4.78 5.93
CA TYR A 67 -10.19 5.98 5.19
C TYR A 67 -11.67 6.05 4.78
N GLY A 68 -12.49 5.03 5.06
CA GLY A 68 -13.90 4.99 4.65
C GLY A 68 -14.72 6.19 5.16
N ASP A 69 -14.52 6.57 6.42
CA ASP A 69 -15.18 7.73 7.05
C ASP A 69 -14.25 8.94 7.21
N HIS A 70 -13.10 8.98 6.51
CA HIS A 70 -12.10 10.04 6.73
C HIS A 70 -12.53 11.35 6.04
N PRO A 71 -12.65 12.48 6.78
CA PRO A 71 -13.30 13.69 6.27
C PRO A 71 -12.57 14.35 5.10
N SER A 72 -11.24 14.21 5.04
CA SER A 72 -10.40 14.83 4.01
C SER A 72 -9.97 13.87 2.90
N VAL A 73 -10.41 12.60 2.91
CA VAL A 73 -10.00 11.60 1.91
C VAL A 73 -11.22 11.07 1.18
N ALA A 74 -11.28 11.30 -0.13
CA ALA A 74 -12.23 10.65 -1.00
C ALA A 74 -11.66 9.28 -1.42
N LEU A 75 -12.08 8.22 -0.72
CA LEU A 75 -11.68 6.86 -1.04
C LEU A 75 -12.41 6.38 -2.30
N VAL A 76 -11.64 6.00 -3.32
CA VAL A 76 -12.17 5.44 -4.58
C VAL A 76 -11.52 4.11 -4.91
N TYR A 77 -12.22 3.32 -5.71
CA TYR A 77 -11.84 1.95 -6.02
C TYR A 77 -11.48 1.78 -7.49
N CYS A 78 -10.42 1.03 -7.76
CA CYS A 78 -9.97 0.77 -9.11
C CYS A 78 -10.95 -0.13 -9.86
N MET A 79 -11.53 0.39 -10.95
CA MET A 79 -12.50 -0.36 -11.79
C MET A 79 -11.93 -1.63 -12.40
N ALA A 80 -10.61 -1.73 -12.62
CA ALA A 80 -9.99 -2.96 -13.11
C ALA A 80 -10.08 -4.13 -12.10
N HIS A 81 -10.26 -3.81 -10.82
CA HIS A 81 -10.45 -4.78 -9.73
C HIS A 81 -11.92 -5.04 -9.40
N ALA A 82 -12.86 -4.21 -9.90
CA ALA A 82 -14.29 -4.47 -9.81
C ALA A 82 -14.65 -5.58 -10.81
N ARG A 83 -14.85 -6.80 -10.30
CA ARG A 83 -15.24 -8.00 -11.06
C ARG A 83 -16.37 -8.72 -10.37
#